data_AF-A0A2A4SEH8-F1
#
_entry.id   AF-A0A2A4SEH8-F1
#
_cell.length_a   1.000
_cell.length_b   1.000
_cell.length_c   1.000
_cell.angle_alpha   90.00
_cell.angle_beta   90.00
_cell.angle_gamma   90.00
#
_symmetry.space_group_name_H-M   'P 1'
#
loop_
_entity.id
_entity.type
_entity.pdbx_description
1 polymer ?
#
loop_
_entity_poly.entity_id
_entity_poly.type
_entity_poly.pdbx_seq_one_letter_code
_entity_poly.pdbx_strand_id
1 'polypeptide(L)'
;MQELDRLALTFHRFAELECPGMSSLYESLCHSLAEEQDLLALAANARSGQPAPNLFMAAVHWLLTKGAQHTVTEYYPDISPEMTTHGDPYPIFRSFCLEHGDEIVDLISTRLVQTNVVRRCAVLLPAFAVAMGRDAGQPLSLVEIGASAGLNLLWDRYSYTYSDAQRWGDPDHPVQLSSIIRGDLRPPLPDSIPKVVFRVGLDLSPVDISDPDAVDWLRALVWPERVDEAQMLEDALEMAKDDPPRLLAGDALELLPEVLESIPLDSTLCLYHSNTLN
;
A
#
# COMPACT_ATOMS: atom_id res chain seq x y z
N MET A 1 -5.82 16.93 -27.00
CA MET A 1 -4.42 16.86 -27.45
C MET A 1 -3.49 17.24 -26.31
N GLN A 2 -3.41 18.51 -25.88
CA GLN A 2 -2.53 18.92 -24.76
C GLN A 2 -2.72 18.14 -23.44
N GLU A 3 -3.93 17.67 -23.15
CA GLU A 3 -4.20 16.88 -21.94
C GLU A 3 -3.71 15.43 -22.05
N LEU A 4 -3.96 14.76 -23.19
CA LEU A 4 -3.44 13.42 -23.45
C LEU A 4 -1.92 13.41 -23.55
N ASP A 5 -1.31 14.47 -24.13
CA ASP A 5 0.15 14.60 -24.18
C ASP A 5 0.78 14.68 -22.78
N ARG A 6 0.12 15.35 -21.83
CA ARG A 6 0.55 15.40 -20.42
C ARG A 6 0.35 14.05 -19.72
N LEU A 7 -0.74 13.37 -20.05
CA LEU A 7 -1.01 12.03 -19.50
C LEU A 7 0.03 11.02 -20.00
N ALA A 8 0.38 11.05 -21.29
CA ALA A 8 1.46 10.26 -21.86
C ALA A 8 2.79 10.47 -21.11
N LEU A 9 3.19 11.73 -20.88
CA LEU A 9 4.37 12.06 -20.07
C LEU A 9 4.28 11.51 -18.64
N THR A 10 3.09 11.46 -18.06
CA THR A 10 2.86 10.90 -16.72
C THR A 10 3.10 9.39 -16.70
N PHE A 11 2.61 8.66 -17.72
CA PHE A 11 2.87 7.22 -17.86
C PHE A 11 4.34 6.90 -18.15
N HIS A 12 5.00 7.66 -19.03
CA HIS A 12 6.45 7.51 -19.23
C HIS A 12 7.23 7.74 -17.94
N ARG A 13 6.94 8.82 -17.22
CA ARG A 13 7.61 9.12 -15.95
C ARG A 13 7.39 8.01 -14.92
N PHE A 14 6.18 7.47 -14.83
CA PHE A 14 5.88 6.34 -13.95
C PHE A 14 6.68 5.08 -14.33
N ALA A 15 6.73 4.76 -15.63
CA ALA A 15 7.54 3.66 -16.15
C ALA A 15 9.04 3.83 -15.84
N GLU A 16 9.57 5.04 -16.00
CA GLU A 16 11.01 5.32 -15.85
C GLU A 16 11.47 5.52 -14.40
N LEU A 17 10.60 5.98 -13.50
CA LEU A 17 10.98 6.35 -12.13
C LEU A 17 10.44 5.40 -11.06
N GLU A 18 9.23 4.88 -11.22
CA GLU A 18 8.54 4.10 -10.17
C GLU A 18 8.60 2.59 -10.43
N CYS A 19 8.56 2.17 -11.71
CA CYS A 19 8.56 0.77 -12.08
C CYS A 19 9.91 0.04 -11.95
N PRO A 20 11.09 0.66 -12.18
CA PRO A 20 12.35 -0.07 -12.21
C PRO A 20 12.67 -0.78 -10.89
N GLY A 21 12.95 -2.08 -10.96
CA GLY A 21 13.19 -2.92 -9.78
C GLY A 21 11.95 -3.28 -8.98
N MET A 22 10.77 -2.83 -9.40
CA MET A 22 9.48 -3.04 -8.73
C MET A 22 8.53 -3.86 -9.59
N SER A 23 8.33 -3.51 -10.86
CA SER A 23 7.50 -4.24 -11.83
C SER A 23 7.96 -4.00 -13.28
N SER A 24 8.54 -5.04 -13.88
CA SER A 24 8.90 -5.07 -15.31
C SER A 24 7.67 -5.11 -16.22
N LEU A 25 6.59 -5.75 -15.77
CA LEU A 25 5.32 -5.79 -16.49
C LEU A 25 4.74 -4.38 -16.63
N TYR A 26 4.59 -3.66 -15.50
CA TYR A 26 4.03 -2.30 -15.52
C TYR A 26 4.95 -1.30 -16.21
N GLU A 27 6.27 -1.47 -16.13
CA GLU A 27 7.23 -0.69 -16.91
C GLU A 27 6.94 -0.78 -18.41
N SER A 28 6.89 -2.02 -18.95
CA SER A 28 6.64 -2.27 -20.38
C SER A 28 5.26 -1.79 -20.84
N LEU A 29 4.22 -2.05 -20.03
CA LEU A 29 2.86 -1.65 -20.34
C LEU A 29 2.69 -0.13 -20.31
N CYS A 30 3.26 0.56 -19.32
CA CYS A 30 3.16 2.02 -19.22
C CYS A 30 3.91 2.74 -20.35
N HIS A 31 5.07 2.23 -20.78
CA HIS A 31 5.76 2.76 -21.96
C HIS A 31 4.90 2.64 -23.23
N SER A 32 4.27 1.48 -23.44
CA SER A 32 3.45 1.24 -24.63
C SER A 32 2.13 2.02 -24.60
N LEU A 33 1.47 2.08 -23.43
CA LEU A 33 0.24 2.84 -23.22
C LEU A 33 0.42 4.33 -23.49
N ALA A 34 1.57 4.90 -23.10
CA ALA A 34 1.88 6.31 -23.30
C ALA A 34 1.92 6.74 -24.78
N GLU A 35 2.07 5.80 -25.71
CA GLU A 35 2.10 6.06 -27.17
C GLU A 35 0.73 5.84 -27.84
N GLU A 36 -0.31 5.46 -27.08
CA GLU A 36 -1.53 4.86 -27.61
C GLU A 36 -2.78 5.66 -27.25
N GLN A 37 -3.31 6.37 -28.27
CA GLN A 37 -4.39 7.34 -28.08
C GLN A 37 -5.66 6.74 -27.49
N ASP A 38 -6.03 5.52 -27.88
CA ASP A 38 -7.25 4.86 -27.39
C ASP A 38 -7.13 4.56 -25.88
N LEU A 39 -5.98 4.06 -25.42
CA LEU A 39 -5.77 3.76 -24.00
C LEU A 39 -5.58 5.03 -23.16
N LEU A 40 -4.90 6.04 -23.70
CA LEU A 40 -4.82 7.36 -23.06
C LEU A 40 -6.20 8.00 -22.92
N ALA A 41 -7.11 7.81 -23.88
CA ALA A 41 -8.48 8.29 -23.79
C ALA A 41 -9.27 7.59 -22.67
N LEU A 42 -9.08 6.28 -22.47
CA LEU A 42 -9.63 5.58 -21.30
C LEU A 42 -9.03 6.15 -20.00
N ALA A 43 -7.70 6.20 -19.90
CA ALA A 43 -6.98 6.65 -18.71
C ALA A 43 -7.26 8.12 -18.33
N ALA A 44 -7.67 8.97 -19.29
CA ALA A 44 -8.05 10.35 -19.04
C ALA A 44 -9.29 10.50 -18.13
N ASN A 45 -10.07 9.43 -17.93
CA ASN A 45 -11.20 9.41 -17.00
C ASN A 45 -10.78 9.16 -15.54
N ALA A 46 -9.47 8.99 -15.28
CA ALA A 46 -8.96 8.85 -13.93
C ALA A 46 -9.39 10.02 -13.03
N ARG A 47 -9.82 9.69 -11.82
CA ARG A 47 -10.27 10.67 -10.84
C ARG A 47 -9.23 11.76 -10.60
N SER A 48 -9.66 13.02 -10.69
CA SER A 48 -8.78 14.18 -10.51
C SER A 48 -8.01 14.12 -9.18
N GLY A 49 -6.70 14.37 -9.24
CA GLY A 49 -5.80 14.35 -8.08
C GLY A 49 -5.28 12.96 -7.69
N GLN A 50 -5.71 11.90 -8.38
CA GLN A 50 -5.18 10.54 -8.20
C GLN A 50 -4.07 10.24 -9.23
N PRO A 51 -3.10 9.37 -8.89
CA PRO A 51 -2.09 8.94 -9.85
C PRO A 51 -2.71 8.01 -10.89
N ALA A 52 -2.95 8.54 -12.09
CA ALA A 52 -3.62 7.82 -13.18
C ALA A 52 -2.96 6.48 -13.54
N PRO A 53 -1.61 6.33 -13.58
CA PRO A 53 -0.99 5.03 -13.86
C PRO A 53 -1.36 3.96 -12.84
N ASN A 54 -1.30 4.28 -11.54
CA ASN A 54 -1.68 3.35 -10.48
C ASN A 54 -3.16 2.96 -10.57
N LEU A 55 -4.06 3.92 -10.80
CA LEU A 55 -5.50 3.64 -10.98
C LEU A 55 -5.74 2.70 -12.16
N PHE A 56 -5.14 3.00 -13.31
CA PHE A 56 -5.36 2.24 -14.54
C PHE A 56 -4.84 0.81 -14.41
N MET A 57 -3.61 0.65 -13.91
CA MET A 57 -3.02 -0.68 -13.71
C MET A 57 -3.78 -1.49 -12.67
N ALA A 58 -4.22 -0.87 -11.57
CA ALA A 58 -5.03 -1.52 -10.55
C ALA A 58 -6.43 -1.89 -11.07
N ALA A 59 -7.07 -1.07 -11.91
CA ALA A 59 -8.36 -1.40 -12.51
C ALA A 59 -8.28 -2.64 -13.39
N VAL A 60 -7.26 -2.73 -14.25
CA VAL A 60 -7.01 -3.93 -15.06
C VAL A 60 -6.74 -5.13 -14.14
N HIS A 61 -5.84 -4.99 -13.17
CA HIS A 61 -5.51 -6.07 -12.25
C HIS A 61 -6.73 -6.56 -11.45
N TRP A 62 -7.58 -5.64 -10.99
CA TRP A 62 -8.82 -5.95 -10.27
C TRP A 62 -9.77 -6.77 -11.15
N LEU A 63 -10.02 -6.36 -12.41
CA LEU A 63 -10.91 -7.12 -13.30
C LEU A 63 -10.40 -8.55 -13.54
N LEU A 64 -9.08 -8.72 -13.69
CA LEU A 64 -8.45 -10.03 -13.85
C LEU A 64 -8.60 -10.89 -12.59
N THR A 65 -8.37 -10.35 -11.39
CA THR A 65 -8.52 -11.10 -10.14
C THR A 65 -9.98 -11.42 -9.81
N LYS A 66 -10.93 -10.61 -10.30
CA LYS A 66 -12.38 -10.91 -10.25
C LYS A 66 -12.85 -11.93 -11.29
N GLY A 67 -11.95 -12.43 -12.14
CA GLY A 67 -12.19 -13.59 -13.00
C GLY A 67 -12.53 -13.26 -14.45
N ALA A 68 -12.25 -12.05 -14.93
CA ALA A 68 -12.34 -11.73 -16.35
C ALA A 68 -11.47 -12.71 -17.18
N GLN A 69 -12.09 -13.38 -18.14
CA GLN A 69 -11.44 -14.43 -18.92
C GLN A 69 -10.67 -13.83 -20.10
N HIS A 70 -9.35 -13.71 -19.98
CA HIS A 70 -8.50 -13.21 -21.06
C HIS A 70 -7.08 -13.75 -20.92
N THR A 71 -6.38 -13.97 -22.03
CA THR A 71 -5.00 -14.51 -22.04
C THR A 71 -3.95 -13.53 -21.49
N VAL A 72 -4.36 -12.31 -21.10
CA VAL A 72 -3.44 -11.33 -20.50
C VAL A 72 -3.00 -11.79 -19.10
N THR A 73 -3.80 -12.62 -18.43
CA THR A 73 -3.45 -13.21 -17.12
C THR A 73 -2.18 -14.04 -17.16
N GLU A 74 -1.77 -14.54 -18.34
CA GLU A 74 -0.51 -15.27 -18.52
C GLU A 74 0.72 -14.38 -18.29
N TYR A 75 0.58 -13.05 -18.27
CA TYR A 75 1.69 -12.14 -17.95
C TYR A 75 1.71 -11.69 -16.49
N TYR A 76 0.68 -12.02 -15.70
CA TYR A 76 0.53 -11.61 -14.30
C TYR A 76 1.02 -12.76 -13.38
N PRO A 77 2.21 -12.64 -12.76
CA PRO A 77 2.81 -13.75 -12.00
C PRO A 77 2.08 -14.10 -10.71
N ASP A 78 1.30 -13.19 -10.14
CA ASP A 78 0.44 -13.45 -8.98
C ASP A 78 -0.86 -14.18 -9.34
N ILE A 79 -1.34 -14.05 -10.58
CA ILE A 79 -2.51 -14.77 -11.10
C ILE A 79 -2.10 -16.13 -11.70
N SER A 80 -1.03 -16.16 -12.49
CA SER A 80 -0.58 -17.33 -13.24
C SER A 80 0.91 -17.66 -13.00
N PRO A 81 1.33 -17.97 -11.76
CA PRO A 81 2.74 -18.14 -11.40
C PRO A 81 3.44 -19.27 -12.18
N GLU A 82 2.72 -20.36 -12.48
CA GLU A 82 3.27 -21.53 -13.18
C GLU A 82 3.27 -21.39 -14.71
N MET A 83 2.53 -20.42 -15.24
CA MET A 83 2.35 -20.20 -16.68
C MET A 83 2.77 -18.79 -17.11
N THR A 84 3.57 -18.11 -16.29
CA THR A 84 3.97 -16.74 -16.59
C THR A 84 4.76 -16.73 -17.91
N THR A 85 4.20 -16.08 -18.92
CA THR A 85 4.79 -15.97 -20.26
C THR A 85 5.73 -14.78 -20.33
N HIS A 86 6.73 -14.90 -21.20
CA HIS A 86 7.68 -13.83 -21.51
C HIS A 86 7.50 -13.34 -22.94
N GLY A 87 7.71 -12.05 -23.17
CA GLY A 87 7.52 -11.41 -24.47
C GLY A 87 6.90 -10.04 -24.30
N ASP A 88 6.43 -9.45 -25.38
CA ASP A 88 5.70 -8.19 -25.35
C ASP A 88 4.25 -8.43 -24.89
N PRO A 89 3.85 -7.99 -23.67
CA PRO A 89 2.49 -8.15 -23.18
C PRO A 89 1.50 -7.20 -23.87
N TYR A 90 2.01 -6.15 -24.51
CA TYR A 90 1.20 -5.01 -24.89
C TYR A 90 0.04 -5.34 -25.85
N PRO A 91 0.21 -6.13 -26.93
CA PRO A 91 -0.91 -6.42 -27.84
C PRO A 91 -2.11 -7.09 -27.15
N ILE A 92 -1.83 -8.00 -26.22
CA ILE A 92 -2.87 -8.74 -25.47
C ILE A 92 -3.46 -7.84 -24.39
N PHE A 93 -2.63 -7.05 -23.69
CA PHE A 93 -3.11 -6.04 -22.74
C PHE A 93 -4.02 -4.99 -23.38
N ARG A 94 -3.64 -4.47 -24.56
CA ARG A 94 -4.45 -3.52 -25.33
C ARG A 94 -5.81 -4.12 -25.69
N SER A 95 -5.83 -5.37 -26.15
CA SER A 95 -7.07 -6.09 -26.46
C SER A 95 -8.00 -6.14 -25.24
N PHE A 96 -7.47 -6.54 -24.08
CA PHE A 96 -8.21 -6.58 -22.82
C PHE A 96 -8.77 -5.21 -22.44
N CYS A 97 -7.94 -4.16 -22.48
CA CYS A 97 -8.37 -2.82 -22.09
C CYS A 97 -9.49 -2.26 -22.98
N LEU A 98 -9.47 -2.59 -24.28
CA LEU A 98 -10.53 -2.15 -25.19
C LEU A 98 -11.81 -2.99 -25.05
N GLU A 99 -11.69 -4.28 -24.72
CA GLU A 99 -12.83 -5.15 -24.42
C GLU A 99 -13.56 -4.71 -23.13
N HIS A 100 -12.80 -4.30 -22.10
CA HIS A 100 -13.30 -3.92 -20.78
C HIS A 100 -13.29 -2.40 -20.52
N GLY A 101 -13.28 -1.58 -21.58
CA GLY A 101 -13.06 -0.13 -21.47
C GLY A 101 -14.05 0.58 -20.54
N ASP A 102 -15.34 0.24 -20.61
CA ASP A 102 -16.38 0.85 -19.78
C ASP A 102 -16.18 0.52 -18.28
N GLU A 103 -15.81 -0.72 -17.95
CA GLU A 103 -15.55 -1.17 -16.58
C GLU A 103 -14.29 -0.51 -16.02
N ILE A 104 -13.23 -0.39 -16.84
CA ILE A 104 -12.01 0.32 -16.46
C ILE A 104 -12.32 1.79 -16.16
N VAL A 105 -13.09 2.47 -17.02
CA VAL A 105 -13.48 3.87 -16.82
C VAL A 105 -14.30 4.08 -15.55
N ASP A 106 -15.24 3.17 -15.25
CA ASP A 106 -16.02 3.22 -14.01
C ASP A 106 -15.12 3.10 -12.77
N LEU A 107 -14.20 2.12 -12.77
CA LEU A 107 -13.26 1.91 -11.67
C LEU A 107 -12.34 3.12 -11.45
N ILE A 108 -11.67 3.62 -12.49
CA ILE A 108 -10.69 4.71 -12.34
C ILE A 108 -11.32 6.07 -12.03
N SER A 109 -12.61 6.25 -12.33
CA SER A 109 -13.32 7.50 -12.04
C SER A 109 -13.88 7.56 -10.62
N THR A 110 -14.12 6.40 -10.00
CA THR A 110 -14.75 6.30 -8.68
C THR A 110 -13.76 5.97 -7.56
N ARG A 111 -12.82 5.06 -7.82
CA ARG A 111 -11.87 4.55 -6.82
C ARG A 111 -10.76 5.55 -6.49
N LEU A 112 -10.10 5.29 -5.37
CA LEU A 112 -8.92 6.02 -4.90
C LEU A 112 -7.71 5.10 -4.89
N VAL A 113 -6.53 5.66 -5.13
CA VAL A 113 -5.27 4.98 -4.88
C VAL A 113 -4.97 5.11 -3.39
N GLN A 114 -5.18 4.01 -2.67
CA GLN A 114 -4.92 3.91 -1.25
C GLN A 114 -4.14 2.64 -1.00
N THR A 115 -2.87 2.77 -0.65
CA THR A 115 -2.02 1.62 -0.33
C THR A 115 -1.90 1.47 1.18
N ASN A 116 -1.73 0.24 1.67
CA ASN A 116 -1.37 -0.02 3.05
C ASN A 116 -0.10 -0.89 3.09
N VAL A 117 1.06 -0.28 2.81
CA VAL A 117 2.34 -1.00 2.76
C VAL A 117 2.82 -1.36 4.17
N VAL A 118 2.52 -2.59 4.62
CA VAL A 118 2.86 -3.12 5.97
C VAL A 118 4.35 -3.05 6.25
N ARG A 119 5.19 -3.24 5.23
CA ARG A 119 6.66 -3.21 5.33
C ARG A 119 7.20 -1.89 5.91
N ARG A 120 6.46 -0.79 5.82
CA ARG A 120 6.81 0.51 6.44
C ARG A 120 6.93 0.41 7.97
N CYS A 121 6.31 -0.58 8.60
CA CYS A 121 6.48 -0.85 10.02
C CYS A 121 7.94 -1.13 10.40
N ALA A 122 8.80 -1.56 9.46
CA ALA A 122 10.22 -1.80 9.71
C ALA A 122 11.00 -0.55 10.16
N VAL A 123 10.52 0.66 9.84
CA VAL A 123 11.14 1.91 10.34
C VAL A 123 10.39 2.49 11.56
N LEU A 124 9.19 1.99 11.86
CA LEU A 124 8.39 2.48 12.98
C LEU A 124 8.91 1.97 14.32
N LEU A 125 9.31 0.69 14.43
CA LEU A 125 9.87 0.13 15.66
C LEU A 125 11.06 0.95 16.21
N PRO A 126 12.12 1.26 15.44
CA PRO A 126 13.21 2.11 15.93
C PRO A 126 12.77 3.57 16.19
N ALA A 127 11.85 4.12 15.41
CA ALA A 127 11.34 5.48 15.64
C ALA A 127 10.58 5.58 16.98
N PHE A 128 9.75 4.59 17.28
CA PHE A 128 9.00 4.55 18.54
C PHE A 128 9.86 4.18 19.74
N ALA A 129 10.97 3.47 19.54
CA ALA A 129 11.99 3.32 20.57
C ALA A 129 12.61 4.68 20.98
N VAL A 130 12.84 5.59 20.02
CA VAL A 130 13.27 6.97 20.32
C VAL A 130 12.22 7.71 21.12
N ALA A 131 10.94 7.64 20.72
CA ALA A 131 9.85 8.32 21.40
C ALA A 131 9.72 7.83 22.85
N MET A 132 9.68 6.51 23.05
CA MET A 132 9.64 5.88 24.37
C MET A 132 10.81 6.29 25.27
N GLY A 133 12.02 6.41 24.71
CA GLY A 133 13.21 6.82 25.44
C GLY A 133 13.15 8.26 25.99
N ARG A 134 12.33 9.14 25.40
CA ARG A 134 12.16 10.52 25.87
C ARG A 134 11.32 10.63 27.14
N ASP A 135 10.40 9.70 27.34
CA ASP A 135 9.45 9.69 28.45
C ASP A 135 9.69 8.51 29.40
N ALA A 136 10.96 8.13 29.59
CA ALA A 136 11.37 7.12 30.55
C ALA A 136 10.62 5.76 30.44
N GLY A 137 10.26 5.34 29.22
CA GLY A 137 9.64 4.04 29.00
C GLY A 137 8.12 4.00 29.17
N GLN A 138 7.43 5.13 29.18
CA GLN A 138 5.96 5.14 29.19
C GLN A 138 5.38 4.37 27.98
N PRO A 139 4.21 3.71 28.15
CA PRO A 139 3.48 3.13 27.02
C PRO A 139 3.15 4.17 25.95
N LEU A 140 2.92 3.72 24.72
CA LEU A 140 2.66 4.59 23.59
C LEU A 140 1.16 4.74 23.31
N SER A 141 0.77 5.95 22.91
CA SER A 141 -0.54 6.27 22.34
C SER A 141 -0.35 6.77 20.91
N LEU A 142 -0.96 6.09 19.95
CA LEU A 142 -0.68 6.27 18.52
C LEU A 142 -1.81 7.02 17.83
N VAL A 143 -1.45 8.04 17.05
CA VAL A 143 -2.35 8.72 16.11
C VAL A 143 -1.69 8.73 14.73
N GLU A 144 -2.19 7.93 13.80
CA GLU A 144 -1.69 7.87 12.42
C GLU A 144 -2.55 8.74 11.50
N ILE A 145 -1.92 9.64 10.73
CA ILE A 145 -2.56 10.43 9.68
C ILE A 145 -2.38 9.72 8.33
N GLY A 146 -3.47 9.54 7.58
CA GLY A 146 -3.49 8.81 6.31
C GLY A 146 -3.38 7.30 6.53
N ALA A 147 -4.13 6.78 7.51
CA ALA A 147 -3.98 5.41 7.99
C ALA A 147 -4.48 4.33 7.03
N SER A 148 -5.20 4.67 5.95
CA SER A 148 -5.78 3.71 5.00
C SER A 148 -6.62 2.63 5.70
N ALA A 149 -6.24 1.35 5.61
CA ALA A 149 -6.87 0.22 6.31
C ALA A 149 -6.40 0.05 7.77
N GLY A 150 -5.51 0.92 8.26
CA GLY A 150 -5.02 0.93 9.62
C GLY A 150 -3.95 -0.13 9.92
N LEU A 151 -3.49 -0.91 8.94
CA LEU A 151 -2.61 -2.06 9.21
C LEU A 151 -1.24 -1.65 9.80
N ASN A 152 -0.81 -0.39 9.61
CA ASN A 152 0.43 0.12 10.19
C ASN A 152 0.27 0.56 11.66
N LEU A 153 -0.96 0.77 12.15
CA LEU A 153 -1.24 0.96 13.56
C LEU A 153 -1.01 -0.34 14.37
N LEU A 154 -0.91 -1.48 13.71
CA LEU A 154 -0.71 -2.80 14.31
C LEU A 154 0.77 -3.22 14.38
N TRP A 155 1.70 -2.28 14.16
CA TRP A 155 3.14 -2.56 14.14
C TRP A 155 3.64 -3.31 15.39
N ASP A 156 3.13 -3.00 16.58
CA ASP A 156 3.52 -3.65 17.84
C ASP A 156 3.04 -5.12 17.95
N ARG A 157 2.22 -5.58 17.01
CA ARG A 157 1.76 -6.98 16.91
C ARG A 157 2.57 -7.80 15.92
N TYR A 158 3.47 -7.19 15.15
CA TYR A 158 4.27 -7.88 14.15
C TYR A 158 5.61 -8.39 14.70
N SER A 159 6.23 -9.28 13.92
CA SER A 159 7.56 -9.82 14.20
C SER A 159 8.62 -9.11 13.35
N TYR A 160 9.77 -8.80 13.94
CA TYR A 160 10.83 -8.03 13.29
C TYR A 160 12.16 -8.76 13.39
N THR A 161 12.94 -8.73 12.30
CA THR A 161 14.33 -9.17 12.28
C THR A 161 15.20 -8.13 11.57
N TYR A 162 16.30 -7.73 12.20
CA TYR A 162 17.30 -6.82 11.61
C TYR A 162 18.65 -7.53 11.36
N SER A 163 19.65 -6.81 10.82
CA SER A 163 20.92 -7.35 10.28
C SER A 163 21.71 -8.30 11.18
N ASP A 164 21.53 -8.24 12.50
CA ASP A 164 22.20 -9.08 13.49
C ASP A 164 21.44 -10.37 13.82
N ALA A 165 20.36 -10.65 13.07
CA ALA A 165 19.40 -11.73 13.32
C ALA A 165 18.71 -11.64 14.69
N GLN A 166 18.82 -10.50 15.38
CA GLN A 166 18.02 -10.25 16.57
C GLN A 166 16.55 -10.12 16.16
N ARG A 167 15.66 -10.66 17.01
CA ARG A 167 14.23 -10.75 16.75
C ARG A 167 13.43 -10.02 17.82
N TRP A 168 12.36 -9.35 17.40
CA TRP A 168 11.35 -8.72 18.26
C TRP A 168 9.96 -9.20 17.88
N GLY A 169 9.06 -9.25 18.87
CA GLY A 169 7.71 -9.77 18.68
C GLY A 169 7.66 -11.29 18.77
N ASP A 170 6.49 -11.85 18.47
CA ASP A 170 6.29 -13.30 18.47
C ASP A 170 6.92 -13.91 17.20
N PRO A 171 7.87 -14.86 17.33
CA PRO A 171 8.50 -15.52 16.19
C PRO A 171 7.54 -16.34 15.32
N ASP A 172 6.40 -16.74 15.88
CA ASP A 172 5.39 -17.56 15.20
C ASP A 172 4.26 -16.70 14.59
N HIS A 173 4.34 -15.37 14.71
CA HIS A 173 3.38 -14.46 14.10
C HIS A 173 3.50 -14.50 12.56
N PRO A 174 2.37 -14.50 11.81
CA PRO A 174 2.40 -14.61 10.35
C PRO A 174 3.06 -13.40 9.67
N VAL A 175 2.79 -12.19 10.16
CA VAL A 175 3.45 -10.97 9.63
C VAL A 175 4.87 -10.83 10.18
N GLN A 176 5.85 -11.20 9.34
CA GLN A 176 7.28 -11.16 9.66
C GLN A 176 8.01 -10.14 8.78
N LEU A 177 8.53 -9.08 9.40
CA LEU A 177 9.31 -8.04 8.74
C LEU A 177 10.81 -8.32 8.91
N SER A 178 11.50 -8.53 7.80
CA SER A 178 12.96 -8.61 7.76
C SER A 178 13.55 -7.37 7.09
N SER A 179 14.61 -6.81 7.68
CA SER A 179 15.26 -5.60 7.18
C SER A 179 16.76 -5.61 7.39
N ILE A 180 17.49 -5.09 6.40
CA ILE A 180 18.94 -4.94 6.48
C ILE A 180 19.26 -3.47 6.78
N ILE A 181 19.85 -3.24 7.94
CA ILE A 181 20.46 -1.96 8.33
C ILE A 181 21.73 -1.77 7.50
N ARG A 182 21.76 -0.71 6.71
CA ARG A 182 22.91 -0.33 5.86
C ARG A 182 23.63 0.89 6.44
N GLY A 183 24.95 0.94 6.28
CA GLY A 183 25.82 1.99 6.80
C GLY A 183 26.38 1.69 8.20
N ASP A 184 27.16 2.63 8.75
CA ASP A 184 27.86 2.46 10.04
C ASP A 184 27.00 2.83 11.25
N LEU A 185 25.99 3.68 11.05
CA LEU A 185 25.05 4.03 12.11
C LEU A 185 24.08 2.87 12.37
N ARG A 186 23.72 2.67 13.63
CA ARG A 186 22.69 1.73 14.05
C ARG A 186 21.51 2.51 14.61
N PRO A 187 20.28 2.29 14.12
CA PRO A 187 19.10 2.87 14.74
C PRO A 187 18.96 2.34 16.17
N PRO A 188 18.38 3.13 17.09
CA PRO A 188 18.07 2.65 18.41
C PRO A 188 16.98 1.57 18.31
N LEU A 189 17.31 0.36 18.75
CA LEU A 189 16.36 -0.75 18.86
C LEU A 189 16.07 -0.97 20.35
N PRO A 190 14.79 -1.18 20.74
CA PRO A 190 14.42 -1.36 22.14
C PRO A 190 14.76 -2.79 22.61
N ASP A 191 14.75 -3.05 23.91
CA ASP A 191 14.96 -4.42 24.42
C ASP A 191 13.76 -5.35 24.14
N SER A 192 12.57 -4.78 23.96
CA SER A 192 11.33 -5.49 23.64
C SER A 192 10.38 -4.56 22.87
N ILE A 193 9.33 -5.11 22.25
CA ILE A 193 8.32 -4.30 21.56
C ILE A 193 7.66 -3.34 22.58
N PRO A 194 7.67 -2.01 22.31
CA PRO A 194 7.02 -1.05 23.19
C PRO A 194 5.52 -1.33 23.34
N LYS A 195 5.01 -1.22 24.57
CA LYS A 195 3.59 -1.40 24.86
C LYS A 195 2.77 -0.26 24.26
N VAL A 196 1.75 -0.58 23.47
CA VAL A 196 0.76 0.37 22.96
C VAL A 196 -0.53 0.27 23.77
N VAL A 197 -1.01 1.37 24.33
CA VAL A 197 -2.24 1.42 25.15
C VAL A 197 -3.41 2.08 24.45
N PHE A 198 -3.15 2.85 23.39
CA PHE A 198 -4.16 3.50 22.58
C PHE A 198 -3.67 3.60 21.14
N ARG A 199 -4.58 3.40 20.17
CA ARG A 199 -4.28 3.61 18.75
C ARG A 199 -5.53 4.10 18.03
N VAL A 200 -5.35 5.08 17.15
CA VAL A 200 -6.40 5.56 16.23
C VAL A 200 -5.78 6.02 14.91
N GLY A 201 -6.42 5.69 13.81
CA GLY A 201 -6.07 6.22 12.48
C GLY A 201 -7.06 7.28 12.03
N LEU A 202 -6.56 8.32 11.40
CA LEU A 202 -7.34 9.36 10.75
C LEU A 202 -7.08 9.27 9.25
N ASP A 203 -8.14 9.14 8.45
CA ASP A 203 -8.03 9.09 7.00
C ASP A 203 -9.23 9.79 6.37
N LEU A 204 -9.05 10.39 5.19
CA LEU A 204 -10.17 11.03 4.47
C LEU A 204 -11.20 9.98 4.00
N SER A 205 -10.75 8.76 3.71
CA SER A 205 -11.58 7.67 3.24
C SER A 205 -11.00 6.33 3.73
N PRO A 206 -11.07 6.04 5.05
CA PRO A 206 -10.50 4.81 5.60
C PRO A 206 -11.02 3.57 4.86
N VAL A 207 -10.14 2.59 4.65
CA VAL A 207 -10.52 1.34 3.99
C VAL A 207 -11.18 0.43 5.03
N ASP A 208 -12.43 0.07 4.81
CA ASP A 208 -13.15 -0.89 5.65
C ASP A 208 -12.73 -2.31 5.29
N ILE A 209 -11.94 -2.96 6.15
CA ILE A 209 -11.46 -4.32 5.93
C ILE A 209 -12.56 -5.38 6.07
N SER A 210 -13.75 -5.02 6.55
CA SER A 210 -14.91 -5.89 6.60
C SER A 210 -15.69 -5.91 5.27
N ASP A 211 -15.43 -4.96 4.37
CA ASP A 211 -15.97 -4.91 3.01
C ASP A 211 -15.05 -5.68 2.04
N PRO A 212 -15.48 -6.85 1.53
CA PRO A 212 -14.66 -7.66 0.63
C PRO A 212 -14.28 -6.92 -0.65
N ASP A 213 -15.13 -6.02 -1.14
CA ASP A 213 -14.87 -5.28 -2.37
C ASP A 213 -13.79 -4.19 -2.17
N ALA A 214 -13.82 -3.52 -1.01
CA ALA A 214 -12.77 -2.59 -0.61
C ALA A 214 -11.41 -3.30 -0.42
N VAL A 215 -11.43 -4.50 0.17
CA VAL A 215 -10.24 -5.34 0.31
C VAL A 215 -9.72 -5.82 -1.05
N ASP A 216 -10.59 -6.26 -1.96
CA ASP A 216 -10.20 -6.65 -3.32
C ASP A 216 -9.56 -5.49 -4.09
N TRP A 217 -10.07 -4.26 -3.92
CA TRP A 217 -9.43 -3.08 -4.49
C TRP A 217 -8.06 -2.78 -3.87
N LEU A 218 -7.93 -2.91 -2.54
CA LEU A 218 -6.65 -2.75 -1.84
C LEU A 218 -5.60 -3.76 -2.33
N ARG A 219 -6.02 -5.00 -2.60
CA ARG A 219 -5.16 -6.06 -3.19
C ARG A 219 -4.71 -5.70 -4.60
N ALA A 220 -5.63 -5.23 -5.45
CA ALA A 220 -5.31 -4.88 -6.84
C ALA A 220 -4.29 -3.74 -6.97
N LEU A 221 -4.14 -2.92 -5.93
CA LEU A 221 -3.11 -1.87 -5.84
C LEU A 221 -1.71 -2.41 -5.49
N VAL A 222 -1.59 -3.68 -5.06
CA VAL A 222 -0.30 -4.38 -4.96
C VAL A 222 0.09 -4.86 -6.34
N TRP A 223 1.35 -4.64 -6.72
CA TRP A 223 1.79 -4.88 -8.08
C TRP A 223 2.06 -6.38 -8.31
N PRO A 224 1.87 -6.90 -9.53
CA PRO A 224 1.87 -8.34 -9.80
C PRO A 224 3.16 -9.06 -9.37
N GLU A 225 4.33 -8.45 -9.59
CA GLU A 225 5.61 -9.04 -9.16
C GLU A 225 5.87 -8.97 -7.64
N ARG A 226 5.05 -8.24 -6.87
CA ARG A 226 5.22 -8.00 -5.43
C ARG A 226 4.48 -9.05 -4.60
N VAL A 227 4.67 -10.32 -4.95
CA VAL A 227 4.02 -11.47 -4.31
C VAL A 227 4.30 -11.52 -2.80
N ASP A 228 5.50 -11.12 -2.38
CA ASP A 228 5.88 -11.04 -0.97
C ASP A 228 5.11 -9.95 -0.21
N GLU A 229 4.86 -8.80 -0.84
CA GLU A 229 4.06 -7.73 -0.26
C GLU A 229 2.57 -8.07 -0.27
N ALA A 230 2.09 -8.75 -1.31
CA ALA A 230 0.73 -9.26 -1.38
C ALA A 230 0.46 -10.26 -0.24
N GLN A 231 1.35 -11.23 -0.03
CA GLN A 231 1.22 -12.17 1.09
C GLN A 231 1.27 -11.46 2.45
N MET A 232 2.16 -10.48 2.61
CA MET A 232 2.24 -9.70 3.86
C MET A 232 0.98 -8.87 4.12
N LEU A 233 0.35 -8.35 3.06
CA LEU A 233 -0.94 -7.68 3.15
C LEU A 233 -2.03 -8.65 3.60
N GLU A 234 -2.11 -9.86 3.01
CA GLU A 234 -3.08 -10.88 3.42
C GLU A 234 -2.90 -11.29 4.89
N ASP A 235 -1.68 -11.55 5.33
CA ASP A 235 -1.38 -11.93 6.71
C ASP A 235 -1.79 -10.83 7.70
N ALA A 236 -1.58 -9.56 7.33
CA ALA A 236 -1.97 -8.42 8.15
C ALA A 236 -3.49 -8.20 8.17
N LEU A 237 -4.16 -8.35 7.02
CA LEU A 237 -5.62 -8.27 6.92
C LEU A 237 -6.29 -9.36 7.76
N GLU A 238 -5.81 -10.60 7.67
CA GLU A 238 -6.37 -11.73 8.43
C GLU A 238 -6.24 -11.49 9.94
N MET A 239 -5.07 -11.03 10.41
CA MET A 239 -4.88 -10.70 11.81
C MET A 239 -5.75 -9.53 12.27
N ALA A 240 -5.92 -8.51 11.43
CA ALA A 240 -6.70 -7.33 11.77
C ALA A 240 -8.21 -7.62 11.89
N LYS A 241 -8.73 -8.71 11.32
CA LYS A 241 -10.17 -9.05 11.40
C LYS A 241 -10.66 -9.29 12.83
N ASP A 242 -9.83 -9.86 13.69
CA ASP A 242 -10.22 -10.22 15.06
C ASP A 242 -10.29 -9.00 15.99
N ASP A 243 -9.43 -8.00 15.76
CA ASP A 243 -9.36 -6.77 16.54
C ASP A 243 -8.87 -5.60 15.67
N PRO A 244 -9.75 -5.07 14.79
CA PRO A 244 -9.38 -4.03 13.84
C PRO A 244 -9.07 -2.72 14.58
N PRO A 245 -8.05 -1.96 14.13
CA PRO A 245 -7.74 -0.67 14.72
C PRO A 245 -8.89 0.31 14.50
N ARG A 246 -9.11 1.21 15.48
CA ARG A 246 -10.10 2.28 15.35
C ARG A 246 -9.65 3.25 14.26
N LEU A 247 -10.51 3.48 13.27
CA LEU A 247 -10.31 4.46 12.21
C LEU A 247 -11.42 5.51 12.24
N LEU A 248 -11.06 6.77 12.03
CA LEU A 248 -12.00 7.89 11.91
C LEU A 248 -11.88 8.49 10.51
N ALA A 249 -13.02 8.57 9.83
CA ALA A 249 -13.12 9.19 8.52
C ALA A 249 -13.25 10.72 8.65
N GLY A 250 -12.37 11.48 8.00
CA GLY A 250 -12.45 12.93 7.95
C GLY A 250 -11.10 13.64 7.83
N ASP A 251 -11.13 14.97 7.77
CA ASP A 251 -9.92 15.78 7.77
C ASP A 251 -9.22 15.68 9.13
N ALA A 252 -7.94 15.32 9.12
CA ALA A 252 -7.16 15.20 10.34
C ALA A 252 -7.11 16.51 11.13
N LEU A 253 -7.09 17.68 10.48
CA LEU A 253 -7.10 18.98 11.15
C LEU A 253 -8.39 19.25 11.92
N GLU A 254 -9.51 18.67 11.48
CA GLU A 254 -10.80 18.78 12.16
C GLU A 254 -10.94 17.75 13.29
N LEU A 255 -10.44 16.52 13.08
CA LEU A 255 -10.58 15.42 14.03
C LEU A 255 -9.55 15.43 15.17
N LEU A 256 -8.35 15.95 14.91
CA LEU A 256 -7.24 15.89 15.87
C LEU A 256 -7.56 16.49 17.24
N PRO A 257 -8.20 17.68 17.37
CA PRO A 257 -8.48 18.26 18.68
C PRO A 257 -9.24 17.31 19.61
N GLU A 258 -10.32 16.69 19.15
CA GLU A 258 -11.12 15.74 19.94
C GLU A 258 -10.35 14.45 20.24
N VAL A 259 -9.59 13.94 19.26
CA VAL A 259 -8.76 12.74 19.45
C VAL A 259 -7.71 12.95 20.54
N LEU A 260 -7.06 14.12 20.54
CA LEU A 260 -6.02 14.45 21.52
C LEU A 260 -6.57 14.52 22.95
N GLU A 261 -7.83 14.90 23.15
CA GLU A 261 -8.49 14.87 24.45
C GLU A 261 -8.75 13.45 24.97
N SER A 262 -8.82 12.45 24.07
CA SER A 262 -9.05 11.06 24.43
C SER A 262 -7.78 10.26 24.77
N ILE A 263 -6.60 10.88 24.63
CA ILE A 263 -5.30 10.22 24.86
C ILE A 263 -5.06 9.99 26.36
N PRO A 264 -4.69 8.78 26.79
CA PRO A 264 -4.29 8.51 28.18
C PRO A 264 -3.13 9.40 28.65
N LEU A 265 -3.28 10.01 29.83
CA LEU A 265 -2.27 10.91 30.42
C LEU A 265 -0.98 10.19 30.82
N ASP A 266 -1.06 8.88 31.06
CA ASP A 266 0.05 7.99 31.42
C ASP A 266 0.63 7.26 30.19
N SER A 267 0.77 8.00 29.09
CA SER A 267 1.34 7.48 27.84
C SER A 267 2.05 8.56 27.02
N THR A 268 3.02 8.14 26.22
CA THR A 268 3.69 9.00 25.23
C THR A 268 2.86 9.07 23.96
N LEU A 269 2.35 10.26 23.65
CA LEU A 269 1.66 10.53 22.39
C LEU A 269 2.64 10.50 21.21
N CYS A 270 2.34 9.67 20.22
CA CYS A 270 3.00 9.62 18.93
C CYS A 270 2.00 10.00 17.83
N LEU A 271 2.07 11.25 17.37
CA LEU A 271 1.37 11.71 16.16
C LEU A 271 2.31 11.53 14.96
N TYR A 272 1.93 10.71 13.98
CA TYR A 272 2.81 10.34 12.85
C TYR A 272 2.04 10.05 11.55
N HIS A 273 2.79 9.88 10.46
CA HIS A 273 2.31 9.23 9.23
C HIS A 273 3.32 8.16 8.83
N SER A 274 2.85 7.05 8.25
CA SER A 274 3.74 6.00 7.74
C SER A 274 4.15 6.22 6.29
N ASN A 275 3.57 7.19 5.58
CA ASN A 275 3.93 7.48 4.20
C ASN A 275 5.39 7.95 4.09
N THR A 276 6.30 7.06 3.72
CA THR A 276 7.68 7.39 3.41
C THR A 276 7.79 7.68 1.91
N LEU A 277 8.50 8.74 1.53
CA LEU A 277 8.98 8.87 0.16
C LEU A 277 9.96 7.72 -0.07
N ASN A 278 9.72 6.90 -1.11
CA ASN A 278 10.70 5.94 -1.60
C ASN A 278 11.85 6.68 -2.30
#